data_AF-A0A934ZPG7-F1
#
_entry.id   AF-A0A934ZPG7-F1
#
_cell.length_a   1.000
_cell.length_b   1.000
_cell.length_c   1.000
_cell.angle_alpha   90.00
_cell.angle_beta   90.00
_cell.angle_gamma   90.00
#
_symmetry.space_group_name_H-M   'P 1'
#
loop_
_entity.id
_entity.type
_entity.pdbx_description
1 polymer ?
#
loop_
_entity_poly.entity_id
_entity_poly.type
_entity_poly.pdbx_seq_one_letter_code
_entity_poly.pdbx_strand_id
1 'polypeptide(L)'
;MGSVRRLGDRAPRRGPARRRLEGPPGGDRASSSGDDQAQFADRAARVALALDRPRVAHGLLHQALRAEPTVERLLRWVAFGEPSTAKIVERAREERAEVPRVTARVRGALDLLIGEYAAGAAQLAKTDGVGWSDEEHAGHVLFPGLLVALVGPAAAKPLLAGIGDVLGVPDPSPWNDAPIAPLRDRDAGLPALAAPTLLSVLERTVTAQPMDPTVLPAVLAALRSAAEHRVEGVLGEKRRRTYDHAARLTIAAGVAYALAGNAHEGQGFVQQIQARYPRHVAFQDALLVAATASRTATAWVPRRRRR
;
A
#
# COMPACT_ATOMS: atom_id res chain seq x y z
N MET A 1 65.98 25.91 -24.21
CA MET A 1 67.14 25.22 -23.60
C MET A 1 67.14 25.60 -22.13
N GLY A 2 67.10 24.74 -21.12
CA GLY A 2 67.10 23.29 -21.00
C GLY A 2 66.67 22.97 -19.56
N SER A 3 65.98 21.84 -19.41
CA SER A 3 65.65 21.16 -18.15
C SER A 3 66.90 20.87 -17.31
N VAL A 4 66.80 20.81 -15.98
CA VAL A 4 67.25 19.68 -15.13
C VAL A 4 66.72 19.82 -13.68
N ARG A 5 66.22 18.69 -13.18
CA ARG A 5 65.61 18.37 -11.87
C ARG A 5 66.63 18.18 -10.73
N ARG A 6 66.18 18.29 -9.47
CA ARG A 6 66.13 17.25 -8.38
C ARG A 6 66.24 17.90 -6.99
N LEU A 7 65.22 17.75 -6.12
CA LEU A 7 64.95 16.66 -5.13
C LEU A 7 65.70 16.88 -3.81
N GLY A 8 64.96 17.06 -2.72
CA GLY A 8 65.50 17.18 -1.36
C GLY A 8 64.40 17.30 -0.29
N ASP A 9 64.08 16.17 0.34
CA ASP A 9 63.15 15.98 1.46
C ASP A 9 63.35 16.93 2.65
N ARG A 10 62.25 17.30 3.33
CA ARG A 10 61.90 16.86 4.71
C ARG A 10 60.80 17.75 5.31
N ALA A 11 59.70 17.10 5.70
CA ALA A 11 58.59 17.68 6.44
C ALA A 11 58.91 17.88 7.94
N PRO A 12 58.31 18.88 8.62
CA PRO A 12 58.12 18.85 10.05
C PRO A 12 56.65 18.55 10.43
N ARG A 13 56.50 17.39 11.07
CA ARG A 13 55.54 16.96 12.09
C ARG A 13 54.38 17.92 12.42
N ARG A 14 53.16 17.56 12.00
CA ARG A 14 51.89 18.04 12.58
C ARG A 14 51.61 17.28 13.88
N GLY A 15 51.39 18.01 14.97
CA GLY A 15 50.95 17.47 16.26
C GLY A 15 49.52 16.90 16.21
N PRO A 16 49.13 16.10 17.22
CA PRO A 16 47.84 15.40 17.21
C PRO A 16 46.68 16.40 17.37
N ALA A 17 45.86 16.49 16.33
CA ALA A 17 44.59 17.18 16.36
C ALA A 17 43.67 16.51 17.40
N ARG A 18 43.23 17.29 18.39
CA ARG A 18 42.17 16.92 19.32
C ARG A 18 40.93 16.57 18.52
N ARG A 19 40.55 15.29 18.49
CA ARG A 19 39.23 14.85 18.00
C ARG A 19 38.19 15.48 18.91
N ARG A 20 37.52 16.53 18.40
CA ARG A 20 36.17 16.87 18.87
C ARG A 20 35.32 15.64 18.58
N LEU A 21 34.79 15.03 19.63
CA LEU A 21 33.67 14.11 19.55
C LEU A 21 32.48 14.93 19.09
N GLU A 22 32.31 15.05 17.77
CA GLU A 22 31.03 15.40 17.18
C GLU A 22 30.08 14.24 17.50
N GLY A 23 29.14 14.50 18.41
CA GLY A 23 28.03 13.58 18.66
C GLY A 23 27.22 13.38 17.38
N PRO A 24 26.56 12.22 17.23
CA PRO A 24 25.78 11.93 16.04
C PRO A 24 24.66 12.97 15.85
N PRO A 25 24.32 13.32 14.61
CA PRO A 25 23.26 14.27 14.32
C PRO A 25 21.94 13.74 14.91
N GLY A 26 21.19 14.63 15.55
CA GLY A 26 19.96 14.31 16.27
C GLY A 26 18.97 13.55 15.40
N GLY A 27 18.87 12.26 15.66
CA GLY A 27 17.76 11.43 15.20
C GLY A 27 16.48 11.81 15.94
N ASP A 28 15.36 11.70 15.23
CA ASP A 28 14.00 11.89 15.67
C ASP A 28 13.73 11.28 17.06
N ARG A 29 13.67 12.11 18.10
CA ARG A 29 13.21 11.67 19.44
C ARG A 29 11.69 11.67 19.57
N ALA A 30 10.97 12.25 18.60
CA ALA A 30 9.52 12.34 18.61
C ALA A 30 8.84 11.10 18.02
N SER A 31 9.47 10.43 17.04
CA SER A 31 8.93 9.20 16.43
C SER A 31 9.10 7.98 17.34
N SER A 32 10.16 7.93 18.16
CA SER A 32 10.41 6.78 19.04
C SER A 32 9.38 6.64 20.16
N SER A 33 8.85 7.74 20.70
CA SER A 33 7.91 7.69 21.84
C SER A 33 6.54 7.11 21.47
N GLY A 34 6.07 7.31 20.23
CA GLY A 34 4.77 6.79 19.77
C GLY A 34 4.83 5.30 19.45
N ASP A 35 5.89 4.88 18.75
CA ASP A 35 6.18 3.46 18.47
C ASP A 35 6.39 2.68 19.77
N ASP A 36 7.19 3.19 20.71
CA ASP A 36 7.40 2.56 22.02
C ASP A 36 6.08 2.37 22.79
N GLN A 37 5.20 3.39 22.77
CA GLN A 37 3.88 3.32 23.41
C GLN A 37 2.96 2.32 22.72
N ALA A 38 2.96 2.27 21.38
CA ALA A 38 2.17 1.32 20.62
C ALA A 38 2.63 -0.13 20.86
N GLN A 39 3.95 -0.37 20.85
CA GLN A 39 4.52 -1.67 21.18
C GLN A 39 4.21 -2.10 22.61
N PHE A 40 4.28 -1.17 23.59
CA PHE A 40 3.90 -1.46 24.96
C PHE A 40 2.42 -1.87 25.06
N ALA A 41 1.52 -1.13 24.41
CA ALA A 41 0.09 -1.43 24.40
C ALA A 41 -0.22 -2.77 23.71
N ASP A 42 0.43 -3.09 22.59
CA ASP A 42 0.32 -4.41 21.94
C ASP A 42 0.76 -5.54 22.89
N ARG A 43 1.89 -5.40 23.59
CA ARG A 43 2.33 -6.43 24.57
C ARG A 43 1.39 -6.53 25.76
N ALA A 44 0.91 -5.40 26.29
CA ALA A 44 -0.06 -5.39 27.37
C ALA A 44 -1.37 -6.08 26.95
N ALA A 45 -1.81 -5.91 25.70
CA ALA A 45 -2.97 -6.61 25.16
C ALA A 45 -2.77 -8.14 25.16
N ARG A 46 -1.58 -8.62 24.80
CA ARG A 46 -1.22 -10.05 24.89
C ARG A 46 -1.28 -10.57 26.32
N VAL A 47 -0.76 -9.82 27.29
CA VAL A 47 -0.84 -10.18 28.72
C VAL A 47 -2.29 -10.21 29.19
N ALA A 48 -3.10 -9.22 28.81
CA ALA A 48 -4.52 -9.20 29.15
C ALA A 48 -5.26 -10.42 28.59
N LEU A 49 -4.94 -10.87 27.37
CA LEU A 49 -5.49 -12.10 26.81
C LEU A 49 -5.04 -13.35 27.58
N ALA A 50 -3.76 -13.44 27.96
CA ALA A 50 -3.24 -14.54 28.76
C ALA A 50 -3.92 -14.65 30.14
N LEU A 51 -4.40 -13.52 30.68
CA LEU A 51 -5.13 -13.43 31.94
C LEU A 51 -6.67 -13.51 31.79
N ASP A 52 -7.17 -13.90 30.61
CA ASP A 52 -8.60 -13.96 30.28
C ASP A 52 -9.35 -12.63 30.53
N ARG A 53 -8.72 -11.51 30.14
CA ARG A 53 -9.28 -10.15 30.22
C ARG A 53 -9.51 -9.55 28.82
N PRO A 54 -10.41 -10.12 28.00
CA PRO A 54 -10.59 -9.70 26.60
C PRO A 54 -11.07 -8.24 26.44
N ARG A 55 -11.86 -7.71 27.39
CA ARG A 55 -12.27 -6.30 27.36
C ARG A 55 -11.10 -5.34 27.55
N VAL A 56 -10.15 -5.71 28.43
CA VAL A 56 -8.94 -4.93 28.66
C VAL A 56 -8.04 -5.00 27.44
N ALA A 57 -7.87 -6.20 26.86
CA ALA A 57 -7.12 -6.37 25.61
C ALA A 57 -7.68 -5.51 24.47
N HIS A 58 -9.01 -5.50 24.27
CA HIS A 58 -9.65 -4.65 23.25
C HIS A 58 -9.32 -3.16 23.43
N GLY A 59 -9.37 -2.64 24.66
CA GLY A 59 -9.01 -1.26 24.95
C GLY A 59 -7.53 -0.95 24.68
N LEU A 60 -6.63 -1.88 25.04
CA LEU A 60 -5.19 -1.75 24.78
C LEU A 60 -4.86 -1.78 23.29
N LEU A 61 -5.56 -2.60 22.49
CA LEU A 61 -5.42 -2.60 21.03
C LEU A 61 -5.83 -1.25 20.41
N HIS A 62 -6.88 -0.62 20.95
CA HIS A 62 -7.28 0.71 20.51
C HIS A 62 -6.23 1.77 20.88
N GLN A 63 -5.64 1.67 22.07
CA GLN A 63 -4.54 2.54 22.48
C GLN A 63 -3.32 2.37 21.57
N ALA A 64 -2.97 1.13 21.20
CA ALA A 64 -1.87 0.86 20.28
C ALA A 64 -2.13 1.50 18.90
N LEU A 65 -3.35 1.35 18.36
CA LEU A 65 -3.77 1.98 17.12
C LEU A 65 -3.62 3.52 17.18
N ARG A 66 -4.05 4.14 18.29
CA ARG A 66 -3.99 5.60 18.45
C ARG A 66 -2.57 6.13 18.66
N ALA A 67 -1.69 5.35 19.28
CA ALA A 67 -0.29 5.71 19.47
C ALA A 67 0.49 5.64 18.16
N GLU A 68 0.26 4.62 17.34
CA GLU A 68 0.89 4.46 16.03
C GLU A 68 -0.08 3.81 15.02
N PRO A 69 -0.79 4.62 14.22
CA PRO A 69 -1.83 4.13 13.33
C PRO A 69 -1.27 3.35 12.15
N THR A 70 -1.48 2.03 12.15
CA THR A 70 -1.17 1.16 11.02
C THR A 70 -2.40 0.36 10.60
N VAL A 71 -2.44 -0.10 9.34
CA VAL A 71 -3.55 -0.93 8.84
C VAL A 71 -3.66 -2.23 9.64
N GLU A 72 -2.53 -2.83 10.03
CA GLU A 72 -2.53 -4.05 10.83
C GLU A 72 -3.17 -3.83 12.21
N ARG A 73 -2.77 -2.78 12.93
CA ARG A 73 -3.39 -2.44 14.22
C ARG A 73 -4.86 -2.09 14.08
N LEU A 74 -5.23 -1.41 12.99
CA LEU A 74 -6.63 -1.12 12.68
C LEU A 74 -7.42 -2.42 12.54
N LEU A 75 -6.97 -3.35 11.68
CA LEU A 75 -7.64 -4.62 11.40
C LEU A 75 -7.75 -5.49 12.66
N ARG A 76 -6.67 -5.55 13.44
CA ARG A 76 -6.64 -6.26 14.73
C ARG A 76 -7.69 -5.73 15.69
N TRP A 77 -7.81 -4.41 15.82
CA TRP A 77 -8.79 -3.78 16.70
C TRP A 77 -10.22 -3.93 16.20
N VAL A 78 -10.52 -3.55 14.95
CA VAL A 78 -11.90 -3.58 14.42
C VAL A 78 -12.47 -4.99 14.40
N ALA A 79 -11.64 -6.01 14.15
CA ALA A 79 -12.05 -7.41 14.08
C ALA A 79 -11.82 -8.20 15.38
N PHE A 80 -11.44 -7.55 16.47
CA PHE A 80 -11.20 -8.23 17.74
C PHE A 80 -12.48 -8.88 18.28
N GLY A 81 -12.37 -10.16 18.66
CA GLY A 81 -13.45 -10.96 19.25
C GLY A 81 -14.51 -11.42 18.26
N GLU A 82 -14.14 -11.64 17.00
CA GLU A 82 -15.04 -12.09 15.92
C GLU A 82 -16.36 -11.29 15.84
N PRO A 83 -16.29 -9.96 15.75
CA PRO A 83 -17.47 -9.11 15.78
C PRO A 83 -18.33 -9.30 14.51
N SER A 84 -19.61 -8.98 14.61
CA SER A 84 -20.49 -8.89 13.44
C SER A 84 -20.01 -7.82 12.45
N THR A 85 -20.41 -7.92 11.18
CA THR A 85 -20.01 -6.94 10.16
C THR A 85 -20.47 -5.53 10.53
N ALA A 86 -21.70 -5.39 11.08
CA ALA A 86 -22.20 -4.11 11.57
C ALA A 86 -21.30 -3.50 12.65
N LYS A 87 -20.77 -4.33 13.56
CA LYS A 87 -19.88 -3.85 14.63
C LYS A 87 -18.50 -3.43 14.11
N ILE A 88 -17.97 -4.11 13.09
CA ILE A 88 -16.73 -3.68 12.40
C ILE A 88 -16.92 -2.29 11.80
N VAL A 89 -18.04 -2.08 11.09
CA VAL A 89 -18.36 -0.80 10.45
C VAL A 89 -18.56 0.31 11.49
N GLU A 90 -19.28 0.02 12.57
CA GLU A 90 -19.46 0.96 13.69
C GLU A 90 -18.11 1.41 14.26
N ARG A 91 -17.23 0.47 14.62
CA ARG A 91 -15.87 0.76 15.11
C ARG A 91 -15.06 1.60 14.12
N ALA A 92 -15.09 1.23 12.83
CA ALA A 92 -14.38 1.98 11.80
C ALA A 92 -14.93 3.41 11.63
N ARG A 93 -16.25 3.62 11.76
CA ARG A 93 -16.85 4.98 11.72
C ARG A 93 -16.42 5.82 12.92
N GLU A 94 -16.46 5.25 14.12
CA GLU A 94 -16.00 5.92 15.34
C GLU A 94 -14.53 6.37 15.20
N GLU A 95 -13.65 5.46 14.77
CA GLU A 95 -12.23 5.79 14.63
C GLU A 95 -11.98 6.83 13.52
N ARG A 96 -12.76 6.78 12.44
CA ARG A 96 -12.67 7.78 11.38
C ARG A 96 -13.02 9.19 11.86
N ALA A 97 -14.00 9.32 12.76
CA ALA A 97 -14.44 10.59 13.32
C ALA A 97 -13.44 11.16 14.35
N GLU A 98 -12.85 10.28 15.17
CA GLU A 98 -12.05 10.66 16.33
C GLU A 98 -10.57 10.94 16.03
N VAL A 99 -10.04 10.53 14.86
CA VAL A 99 -8.59 10.64 14.58
C VAL A 99 -8.29 11.66 13.47
N PRO A 100 -7.79 12.86 13.82
CA PRO A 100 -7.30 13.86 12.86
C PRO A 100 -5.95 13.50 12.21
N ARG A 101 -5.15 12.62 12.83
CA ARG A 101 -3.74 12.33 12.44
C ARG A 101 -3.51 10.87 12.04
N VAL A 102 -4.39 10.28 11.25
CA VAL A 102 -4.08 8.99 10.60
C VAL A 102 -3.26 9.23 9.34
N THR A 103 -2.42 8.25 9.00
CA THR A 103 -1.74 8.22 7.71
C THR A 103 -2.77 8.09 6.58
N ALA A 104 -2.38 8.48 5.37
CA ALA A 104 -3.24 8.41 4.21
C ALA A 104 -3.71 6.96 3.93
N ARG A 105 -2.83 5.99 4.20
CA ARG A 105 -3.13 4.55 4.08
C ARG A 105 -4.19 4.06 5.07
N VAL A 106 -4.08 4.43 6.36
CA VAL A 106 -5.09 4.07 7.36
C VAL A 106 -6.42 4.76 7.10
N ARG A 107 -6.40 6.04 6.68
CA ARG A 107 -7.62 6.75 6.27
C ARG A 107 -8.33 6.02 5.13
N GLY A 108 -7.59 5.61 4.10
CA GLY A 108 -8.14 4.87 2.97
C GLY A 108 -8.72 3.52 3.38
N ALA A 109 -8.08 2.80 4.32
CA ALA A 109 -8.63 1.55 4.86
C ALA A 109 -9.96 1.80 5.58
N LEU A 110 -10.03 2.84 6.42
CA LEU A 110 -11.27 3.22 7.11
C LEU A 110 -12.39 3.53 6.11
N ASP A 111 -12.13 4.38 5.10
CA ASP A 111 -13.12 4.76 4.08
C ASP A 111 -13.68 3.51 3.36
N LEU A 112 -12.83 2.54 3.00
CA LEU A 112 -13.27 1.28 2.39
C LEU A 112 -14.12 0.43 3.35
N LEU A 113 -13.74 0.32 4.63
CA LEU A 113 -14.47 -0.49 5.61
C LEU A 113 -15.88 0.05 5.88
N ILE A 114 -16.06 1.37 5.83
CA ILE A 114 -17.35 2.01 6.13
C ILE A 114 -18.23 2.25 4.89
N GLY A 115 -17.75 1.91 3.69
CA GLY A 115 -18.47 2.07 2.42
C GLY A 115 -18.36 3.46 1.80
N GLU A 116 -17.46 4.32 2.27
CA GLU A 116 -17.23 5.68 1.73
C GLU A 116 -16.36 5.64 0.47
N TYR A 117 -16.79 4.88 -0.54
CA TYR A 117 -16.01 4.62 -1.75
C TYR A 117 -15.73 5.89 -2.56
N ALA A 118 -16.62 6.88 -2.53
CA ALA A 118 -16.42 8.17 -3.20
C ALA A 118 -15.27 8.97 -2.57
N ALA A 119 -15.16 8.97 -1.24
CA ALA A 119 -14.06 9.61 -0.53
C ALA A 119 -12.73 8.89 -0.84
N GLY A 120 -12.74 7.56 -0.81
CA GLY A 120 -11.59 6.75 -1.19
C GLY A 120 -11.14 6.98 -2.64
N ALA A 121 -12.08 7.10 -3.59
CA ALA A 121 -11.81 7.42 -4.98
C ALA A 121 -11.18 8.81 -5.13
N ALA A 122 -11.74 9.82 -4.44
CA ALA A 122 -11.20 11.18 -4.46
C ALA A 122 -9.78 11.25 -3.87
N GLN A 123 -9.49 10.45 -2.85
CA GLN A 123 -8.15 10.34 -2.28
C GLN A 123 -7.20 9.63 -3.25
N LEU A 124 -7.61 8.50 -3.86
CA LEU A 124 -6.81 7.75 -4.81
C LEU A 124 -6.44 8.59 -6.04
N ALA A 125 -7.39 9.33 -6.60
CA ALA A 125 -7.16 10.20 -7.76
C ALA A 125 -6.12 11.29 -7.50
N LYS A 126 -5.92 11.68 -6.23
CA LYS A 126 -4.91 12.68 -5.83
C LYS A 126 -3.56 12.06 -5.44
N THR A 127 -3.44 10.74 -5.45
CA THR A 127 -2.16 10.11 -5.13
C THR A 127 -1.12 10.40 -6.19
N ASP A 128 0.10 10.67 -5.73
CA ASP A 128 1.22 10.92 -6.61
C ASP A 128 1.61 9.65 -7.38
N GLY A 129 2.11 9.84 -8.60
CA GLY A 129 2.66 8.75 -9.41
C GLY A 129 3.95 8.17 -8.85
N VAL A 130 4.63 8.92 -8.00
CA VAL A 130 5.88 8.57 -7.33
C VAL A 130 5.61 8.34 -5.84
N GLY A 131 6.55 7.73 -5.11
CA GLY A 131 6.36 7.47 -3.69
C GLY A 131 5.57 6.20 -3.36
N TRP A 132 5.15 5.39 -4.34
CA TRP A 132 4.56 4.06 -4.09
C TRP A 132 5.52 3.06 -3.40
N SER A 133 6.78 3.42 -3.15
CA SER A 133 7.68 2.66 -2.27
C SER A 133 7.54 3.03 -0.80
N ASP A 134 6.87 4.15 -0.50
CA ASP A 134 6.48 4.54 0.85
C ASP A 134 5.36 3.60 1.32
N GLU A 135 5.55 3.01 2.48
CA GLU A 135 4.57 2.11 3.09
C GLU A 135 3.28 2.84 3.47
N GLU A 136 3.32 4.15 3.66
CA GLU A 136 2.14 4.96 4.00
C GLU A 136 1.39 5.52 2.78
N HIS A 137 1.83 5.16 1.57
CA HIS A 137 1.18 5.56 0.34
C HIS A 137 -0.24 4.97 0.25
N ALA A 138 -1.25 5.83 0.13
CA ALA A 138 -2.65 5.41 0.17
C ALA A 138 -3.05 4.47 -0.98
N GLY A 139 -2.34 4.55 -2.12
CA GLY A 139 -2.55 3.68 -3.28
C GLY A 139 -2.44 2.19 -2.97
N HIS A 140 -1.65 1.79 -1.96
CA HIS A 140 -1.50 0.39 -1.53
C HIS A 140 -2.76 -0.23 -0.94
N VAL A 141 -3.68 0.62 -0.48
CA VAL A 141 -4.94 0.22 0.11
C VAL A 141 -6.10 0.56 -0.80
N LEU A 142 -6.14 1.80 -1.29
CA LEU A 142 -7.27 2.31 -2.05
C LEU A 142 -7.40 1.65 -3.42
N PHE A 143 -6.31 1.44 -4.15
CA PHE A 143 -6.38 0.85 -5.48
C PHE A 143 -6.94 -0.59 -5.44
N PRO A 144 -6.33 -1.53 -4.69
CA PRO A 144 -6.88 -2.88 -4.55
C PRO A 144 -8.24 -2.92 -3.87
N GLY A 145 -8.50 -2.09 -2.85
CA GLY A 145 -9.78 -2.08 -2.15
C GLY A 145 -10.94 -1.60 -3.01
N LEU A 146 -10.74 -0.56 -3.83
CA LEU A 146 -11.75 -0.09 -4.76
C LEU A 146 -11.99 -1.10 -5.90
N LEU A 147 -10.97 -1.86 -6.32
CA LEU A 147 -11.19 -3.00 -7.23
C LEU A 147 -12.12 -4.05 -6.60
N VAL A 148 -11.86 -4.45 -5.35
CA VAL A 148 -12.72 -5.41 -4.63
C VAL A 148 -14.15 -4.88 -4.51
N ALA A 149 -14.32 -3.62 -4.14
CA ALA A 149 -15.64 -3.01 -4.03
C ALA A 149 -16.38 -2.92 -5.36
N LEU A 150 -15.65 -2.67 -6.46
CA LEU A 150 -16.23 -2.47 -7.79
C LEU A 150 -16.64 -3.77 -8.47
N VAL A 151 -15.76 -4.79 -8.48
CA VAL A 151 -15.99 -6.04 -9.24
C VAL A 151 -16.39 -7.22 -8.35
N GLY A 152 -16.42 -7.00 -7.03
CA GLY A 152 -16.63 -8.05 -6.04
C GLY A 152 -15.36 -8.87 -5.77
N PRO A 153 -15.28 -9.50 -4.58
CA PRO A 153 -14.04 -10.16 -4.13
C PRO A 153 -13.62 -11.33 -5.02
N ALA A 154 -14.57 -12.15 -5.49
CA ALA A 154 -14.27 -13.30 -6.35
C ALA A 154 -13.63 -12.89 -7.68
N ALA A 155 -14.13 -11.82 -8.31
CA ALA A 155 -13.57 -11.32 -9.58
C ALA A 155 -12.29 -10.49 -9.37
N ALA A 156 -12.11 -9.88 -8.20
CA ALA A 156 -10.93 -9.10 -7.86
C ALA A 156 -9.70 -9.98 -7.57
N LYS A 157 -9.86 -11.18 -6.99
CA LYS A 157 -8.72 -12.05 -6.59
C LYS A 157 -7.64 -12.25 -7.67
N PRO A 158 -7.97 -12.58 -8.93
CA PRO A 158 -6.96 -12.70 -9.98
C PRO A 158 -6.23 -11.37 -10.30
N LEU A 159 -6.91 -10.23 -10.18
CA LEU A 159 -6.31 -8.91 -10.37
C LEU A 159 -5.37 -8.57 -9.22
N LEU A 160 -5.80 -8.87 -7.99
CA LEU A 160 -5.01 -8.65 -6.78
C LEU A 160 -3.76 -9.51 -6.75
N ALA A 161 -3.81 -10.78 -7.17
CA ALA A 161 -2.63 -11.62 -7.29
C ALA A 161 -1.58 -11.00 -8.23
N GLY A 162 -2.04 -10.38 -9.32
CA GLY A 162 -1.15 -9.65 -10.23
C GLY A 162 -0.49 -8.44 -9.54
N ILE A 163 -1.26 -7.62 -8.83
CA ILE A 163 -0.78 -6.33 -8.30
C ILE A 163 -0.07 -6.47 -6.95
N GLY A 164 -0.46 -7.44 -6.13
CA GLY A 164 0.00 -7.65 -4.75
C GLY A 164 1.51 -7.89 -4.65
N ASP A 165 2.08 -8.66 -5.58
CA ASP A 165 3.52 -8.91 -5.66
C ASP A 165 4.35 -7.64 -5.91
N VAL A 166 3.70 -6.57 -6.37
CA VAL A 166 4.35 -5.38 -6.92
C VAL A 166 4.07 -4.10 -6.13
N LEU A 167 3.03 -4.12 -5.29
CA LEU A 167 2.78 -3.06 -4.32
C LEU A 167 3.84 -3.00 -3.22
N GLY A 168 4.81 -3.93 -3.18
CA GLY A 168 5.88 -3.90 -2.18
C GLY A 168 5.36 -3.95 -0.74
N VAL A 169 4.14 -4.49 -0.56
CA VAL A 169 3.54 -4.59 0.76
C VAL A 169 4.32 -5.65 1.54
N PRO A 170 4.71 -5.37 2.80
CA PRO A 170 5.44 -6.34 3.60
C PRO A 170 4.70 -7.68 3.64
N ASP A 171 5.45 -8.77 3.45
CA ASP A 171 4.94 -10.13 3.58
C ASP A 171 4.67 -10.43 5.07
N PRO A 172 3.44 -10.85 5.43
CA PRO A 172 2.28 -11.11 4.56
C PRO A 172 1.47 -9.88 4.16
N SER A 173 1.21 -9.79 2.85
CA SER A 173 0.37 -8.75 2.25
C SER A 173 -1.04 -8.76 2.85
N PRO A 174 -1.61 -7.59 3.20
CA PRO A 174 -2.99 -7.47 3.69
C PRO A 174 -4.04 -7.86 2.63
N TRP A 175 -3.60 -8.15 1.40
CA TRP A 175 -4.43 -8.58 0.27
C TRP A 175 -4.32 -10.08 -0.03
N ASN A 176 -3.46 -10.82 0.67
CA ASN A 176 -3.40 -12.28 0.56
C ASN A 176 -4.43 -12.93 1.51
N ASP A 177 -4.81 -14.18 1.23
CA ASP A 177 -5.72 -14.94 2.09
C ASP A 177 -5.04 -15.41 3.41
N ALA A 178 -3.71 -15.28 3.51
CA ALA A 178 -2.96 -15.66 4.70
C ALA A 178 -3.03 -14.57 5.79
N PRO A 179 -3.42 -14.90 7.04
CA PRO A 179 -3.46 -13.94 8.15
C PRO A 179 -2.14 -13.17 8.30
N ILE A 180 -2.22 -11.92 8.77
CA ILE A 180 -1.01 -11.13 8.99
C ILE A 180 -0.19 -11.81 10.09
N ALA A 181 1.10 -12.04 9.82
CA ALA A 181 1.97 -12.80 10.69
C ALA A 181 2.01 -12.14 12.07
N PRO A 182 1.91 -12.91 13.15
CA PRO A 182 1.92 -12.34 14.49
C PRO A 182 3.27 -11.63 14.74
N LEU A 183 3.21 -10.50 15.47
CA LEU A 183 4.38 -9.73 15.91
C LEU A 183 5.50 -10.68 16.38
N ARG A 184 6.68 -10.56 15.74
CA ARG A 184 7.81 -11.47 15.97
C ARG A 184 8.18 -11.55 17.46
N ASP A 185 8.24 -12.79 17.93
CA ASP A 185 8.29 -13.14 19.34
C ASP A 185 9.66 -12.82 19.95
N ARG A 186 9.70 -11.87 20.90
CA ARG A 186 10.72 -11.83 21.96
C ARG A 186 10.18 -12.38 23.29
N ASP A 187 8.87 -12.62 23.38
CA ASP A 187 8.16 -12.94 24.62
C ASP A 187 7.50 -14.33 24.49
N ALA A 188 8.34 -15.37 24.43
CA ALA A 188 7.88 -16.75 24.34
C ALA A 188 6.87 -17.08 25.46
N GLY A 189 5.65 -17.48 25.08
CA GLY A 189 4.58 -17.90 25.99
C GLY A 189 3.34 -17.02 26.04
N LEU A 190 3.35 -15.83 25.41
CA LEU A 190 2.15 -14.98 25.31
C LEU A 190 1.31 -15.32 24.06
N PRO A 191 -0.03 -15.21 24.12
CA PRO A 191 -0.89 -15.47 22.97
C PRO A 191 -0.56 -14.54 21.80
N ALA A 192 -0.68 -15.06 20.57
CA ALA A 192 -0.43 -14.30 19.36
C ALA A 192 -1.55 -13.28 19.11
N LEU A 193 -1.19 -12.06 18.72
CA LEU A 193 -2.16 -11.07 18.24
C LEU A 193 -2.40 -11.24 16.73
N ALA A 194 -3.16 -12.26 16.36
CA ALA A 194 -3.57 -12.44 14.97
C ALA A 194 -4.38 -11.23 14.49
N ALA A 195 -4.11 -10.77 13.27
CA ALA A 195 -4.94 -9.79 12.58
C ALA A 195 -5.48 -10.44 11.29
N PRO A 196 -6.79 -10.29 11.00
CA PRO A 196 -7.30 -10.70 9.70
C PRO A 196 -6.69 -9.84 8.61
N THR A 197 -6.74 -10.32 7.37
CA THR A 197 -6.30 -9.52 6.23
C THR A 197 -7.34 -8.48 5.84
N LEU A 198 -6.91 -7.39 5.22
CA LEU A 198 -7.83 -6.36 4.75
C LEU A 198 -8.83 -6.95 3.74
N LEU A 199 -8.38 -7.86 2.86
CA LEU A 199 -9.26 -8.56 1.93
C LEU A 199 -10.36 -9.33 2.67
N SER A 200 -10.03 -10.11 3.69
CA SER A 200 -11.02 -10.90 4.45
C SER A 200 -12.05 -10.03 5.18
N VAL A 201 -11.65 -8.86 5.68
CA VAL A 201 -12.58 -7.91 6.30
C VAL A 201 -13.43 -7.21 5.24
N LEU A 202 -12.83 -6.82 4.11
CA LEU A 202 -13.54 -6.17 3.01
C LEU A 202 -14.56 -7.09 2.33
N GLU A 203 -14.27 -8.38 2.19
CA GLU A 203 -15.23 -9.38 1.69
C GLU A 203 -16.56 -9.30 2.47
N ARG A 204 -16.46 -9.11 3.79
CA ARG A 204 -17.63 -8.97 4.67
C ARG A 204 -18.30 -7.61 4.51
N THR A 205 -17.54 -6.52 4.50
CA THR A 205 -18.11 -5.15 4.49
C THR A 205 -18.65 -4.76 3.12
N VAL A 206 -18.01 -5.13 2.02
CA VAL A 206 -18.48 -4.87 0.64
C VAL A 206 -19.78 -5.61 0.35
N THR A 207 -19.92 -6.84 0.83
CA THR A 207 -21.18 -7.60 0.69
C THR A 207 -22.32 -6.96 1.47
N ALA A 208 -22.05 -6.44 2.67
CA ALA A 208 -23.04 -5.78 3.51
C ALA A 208 -23.35 -4.34 3.07
N GLN A 209 -22.41 -3.68 2.41
CA GLN A 209 -22.50 -2.29 1.95
C GLN A 209 -22.00 -2.21 0.51
N PRO A 210 -22.82 -2.66 -0.46
CA PRO A 210 -22.46 -2.62 -1.87
C PRO A 210 -22.25 -1.17 -2.33
N MET A 211 -21.38 -1.00 -3.33
CA MET A 211 -21.12 0.31 -3.91
C MET A 211 -22.38 0.88 -4.56
N ASP A 212 -22.66 2.15 -4.28
CA ASP A 212 -23.70 2.90 -4.98
C ASP A 212 -23.36 3.03 -6.47
N PRO A 213 -24.25 2.63 -7.40
CA PRO A 213 -24.02 2.78 -8.84
C PRO A 213 -23.66 4.19 -9.30
N THR A 214 -24.09 5.24 -8.58
CA THR A 214 -23.76 6.63 -8.89
C THR A 214 -22.29 6.97 -8.63
N VAL A 215 -21.60 6.19 -7.78
CA VAL A 215 -20.19 6.36 -7.42
C VAL A 215 -19.26 5.62 -8.39
N LEU A 216 -19.79 4.64 -9.14
CA LEU A 216 -19.04 3.78 -10.06
C LEU A 216 -18.17 4.60 -11.06
N PRO A 217 -18.68 5.64 -11.74
CA PRO A 217 -17.85 6.42 -12.67
C PRO A 217 -16.67 7.11 -11.99
N ALA A 218 -16.85 7.61 -10.76
CA ALA A 218 -15.80 8.27 -10.01
C ALA A 218 -14.71 7.28 -9.58
N VAL A 219 -15.09 6.06 -9.19
CA VAL A 219 -14.13 5.00 -8.83
C VAL A 219 -13.33 4.54 -10.04
N LEU A 220 -13.98 4.29 -11.18
CA LEU A 220 -13.29 3.93 -12.42
C LEU A 220 -12.31 5.03 -12.86
N ALA A 221 -12.73 6.30 -12.80
CA ALA A 221 -11.87 7.43 -13.11
C ALA A 221 -10.67 7.56 -12.15
N ALA A 222 -10.88 7.29 -10.85
CA ALA A 222 -9.80 7.32 -9.86
C ALA A 222 -8.76 6.20 -10.08
N LEU A 223 -9.21 4.97 -10.38
CA LEU A 223 -8.32 3.85 -10.73
C LEU A 223 -7.49 4.19 -11.97
N ARG A 224 -8.14 4.74 -13.00
CA ARG A 224 -7.47 5.20 -14.22
C ARG A 224 -6.43 6.28 -13.92
N SER A 225 -6.82 7.34 -13.19
CA SER A 225 -5.95 8.47 -12.85
C SER A 225 -4.73 8.02 -12.04
N ALA A 226 -4.91 7.15 -11.04
CA ALA A 226 -3.79 6.60 -10.28
C ALA A 226 -2.82 5.78 -11.15
N ALA A 227 -3.34 4.99 -12.09
CA ALA A 227 -2.50 4.26 -13.05
C ALA A 227 -1.75 5.22 -14.00
N GLU A 228 -2.43 6.26 -14.51
CA GLU A 228 -1.83 7.29 -15.37
C GLU A 228 -0.71 8.05 -14.65
N HIS A 229 -0.97 8.57 -13.44
CA HIS A 229 0.03 9.22 -12.62
C HIS A 229 1.22 8.30 -12.39
N ARG A 230 0.97 7.02 -12.05
CA ARG A 230 2.04 6.05 -11.83
C ARG A 230 2.91 5.84 -13.07
N VAL A 231 2.29 5.69 -14.25
CA VAL A 231 3.01 5.59 -15.53
C VAL A 231 3.84 6.84 -15.78
N GLU A 232 3.26 8.03 -15.62
CA GLU A 232 3.94 9.31 -15.84
C GLU A 232 5.14 9.49 -14.90
N GLY A 233 4.95 9.26 -13.60
CA GLY A 233 6.02 9.38 -12.62
C GLY A 233 7.17 8.41 -12.86
N VAL A 234 6.85 7.15 -13.16
CA VAL A 234 7.86 6.10 -13.37
C VAL A 234 8.65 6.30 -14.68
N LEU A 235 7.97 6.69 -15.77
CA LEU A 235 8.61 6.92 -17.06
C LEU A 235 9.37 8.25 -17.09
N GLY A 236 8.84 9.30 -16.45
CA GLY A 236 9.48 10.60 -16.32
C GLY A 236 10.81 10.52 -15.57
N GLU A 237 10.84 9.77 -14.46
CA GLU A 237 12.05 9.58 -13.66
C GLU A 237 12.93 8.41 -14.11
N LYS A 238 12.59 7.73 -15.23
CA LYS A 238 13.32 6.58 -15.79
C LYS A 238 13.57 5.45 -14.78
N ARG A 239 12.64 5.22 -13.84
CA ARG A 239 12.74 4.19 -12.80
C ARG A 239 12.41 2.79 -13.36
N ARG A 240 13.33 2.24 -14.15
CA ARG A 240 13.15 0.97 -14.89
C ARG A 240 12.71 -0.22 -14.04
N ARG A 241 13.11 -0.28 -12.76
CA ARG A 241 12.72 -1.35 -11.81
C ARG A 241 11.24 -1.32 -11.41
N THR A 242 10.48 -0.31 -11.83
CA THR A 242 9.08 -0.10 -11.43
C THR A 242 8.10 -0.10 -12.60
N TYR A 243 8.56 -0.46 -13.81
CA TYR A 243 7.71 -0.53 -15.01
C TYR A 243 6.63 -1.60 -14.90
N ASP A 244 6.95 -2.74 -14.28
CA ASP A 244 6.01 -3.82 -14.01
C ASP A 244 4.83 -3.33 -13.14
N HIS A 245 5.11 -2.52 -12.12
CA HIS A 245 4.07 -1.94 -11.28
C HIS A 245 3.09 -1.06 -12.07
N ALA A 246 3.63 -0.10 -12.82
CA ALA A 246 2.81 0.81 -13.62
C ALA A 246 1.98 0.05 -14.67
N ALA A 247 2.58 -0.97 -15.30
CA ALA A 247 1.90 -1.82 -16.28
C ALA A 247 0.74 -2.61 -15.65
N ARG A 248 0.94 -3.22 -14.49
CA ARG A 248 -0.11 -4.00 -13.82
C ARG A 248 -1.27 -3.14 -13.33
N LEU A 249 -1.01 -1.96 -12.79
CA LEU A 249 -2.07 -1.00 -12.44
C LEU A 249 -2.86 -0.57 -13.68
N THR A 250 -2.17 -0.31 -14.80
CA THR A 250 -2.82 0.04 -16.09
C THR A 250 -3.74 -1.08 -16.56
N ILE A 251 -3.25 -2.32 -16.58
CA ILE A 251 -4.06 -3.49 -17.01
C ILE A 251 -5.22 -3.72 -16.02
N ALA A 252 -4.98 -3.64 -14.71
CA ALA A 252 -6.02 -3.85 -13.72
C ALA A 252 -7.13 -2.80 -13.82
N ALA A 253 -6.80 -1.51 -14.01
CA ALA A 253 -7.78 -0.47 -14.27
C ALA A 253 -8.59 -0.78 -15.55
N GLY A 254 -7.92 -1.12 -16.65
CA GLY A 254 -8.62 -1.48 -17.90
C GLY A 254 -9.55 -2.70 -17.75
N VAL A 255 -9.12 -3.73 -17.02
CA VAL A 255 -9.96 -4.92 -16.73
C VAL A 255 -11.12 -4.57 -15.82
N ALA A 256 -10.94 -3.65 -14.86
CA ALA A 256 -12.01 -3.16 -14.01
C ALA A 256 -13.13 -2.49 -14.82
N TYR A 257 -12.78 -1.68 -15.83
CA TYR A 257 -13.75 -1.15 -16.80
C TYR A 257 -14.50 -2.27 -17.53
N ALA A 258 -13.79 -3.30 -18.01
CA ALA A 258 -14.42 -4.40 -18.72
C ALA A 258 -15.37 -5.22 -17.84
N LEU A 259 -14.99 -5.48 -16.58
CA LEU A 259 -15.84 -6.18 -15.61
C LEU A 259 -17.04 -5.33 -15.17
N ALA A 260 -16.93 -4.00 -15.23
CA ALA A 260 -18.03 -3.07 -15.01
C ALA A 260 -18.92 -2.85 -16.26
N GLY A 261 -18.73 -3.63 -17.34
CA GLY A 261 -19.52 -3.54 -18.57
C GLY A 261 -19.00 -2.56 -19.63
N ASN A 262 -17.89 -1.86 -19.37
CA ASN A 262 -17.31 -0.83 -20.22
C ASN A 262 -16.02 -1.32 -20.92
N ALA A 263 -16.07 -2.51 -21.51
CA ALA A 263 -14.88 -3.17 -22.08
C ALA A 263 -14.17 -2.34 -23.16
N HIS A 264 -14.93 -1.63 -24.00
CA HIS A 264 -14.36 -0.75 -25.03
C HIS A 264 -13.54 0.40 -24.43
N GLU A 265 -14.04 1.03 -23.37
CA GLU A 265 -13.31 2.10 -22.67
C GLU A 265 -12.06 1.55 -21.97
N GLY A 266 -12.17 0.39 -21.31
CA GLY A 266 -11.03 -0.27 -20.68
C GLY A 266 -9.92 -0.62 -21.66
N GLN A 267 -10.27 -1.19 -22.80
CA GLN A 267 -9.34 -1.47 -23.89
C GLN A 267 -8.75 -0.17 -24.47
N GLY A 268 -9.59 0.83 -24.74
CA GLY A 268 -9.17 2.12 -25.29
C GLY A 268 -8.15 2.82 -24.39
N PHE A 269 -8.36 2.77 -23.07
CA PHE A 269 -7.42 3.30 -22.08
C PHE A 269 -6.03 2.62 -22.18
N VAL A 270 -5.99 1.29 -22.17
CA VAL A 270 -4.72 0.53 -22.27
C VAL A 270 -3.99 0.86 -23.58
N GLN A 271 -4.73 0.92 -24.69
CA GLN A 271 -4.17 1.27 -26.00
C GLN A 271 -3.66 2.72 -26.07
N GLN A 272 -4.36 3.66 -25.42
CA GLN A 272 -3.95 5.06 -25.32
C GLN A 272 -2.60 5.18 -24.58
N ILE A 273 -2.43 4.48 -23.46
CA ILE A 273 -1.15 4.44 -22.73
C ILE A 273 -0.05 3.85 -23.61
N GLN A 274 -0.37 2.78 -24.34
CA GLN A 274 0.57 2.13 -25.25
C GLN A 274 1.04 3.08 -26.36
N ALA A 275 0.10 3.82 -26.97
CA ALA A 275 0.35 4.79 -28.04
C ALA A 275 1.10 6.05 -27.57
N ARG A 276 0.90 6.47 -26.32
CA ARG A 276 1.58 7.63 -25.72
C ARG A 276 3.07 7.39 -25.46
N TYR A 277 3.48 6.15 -25.19
CA TYR A 277 4.86 5.80 -24.84
C TYR A 277 5.51 4.77 -25.78
N PRO A 278 5.53 4.99 -27.12
CA PRO A 278 5.91 3.96 -28.08
C PRO A 278 7.40 3.61 -28.04
N ARG A 279 8.24 4.54 -27.55
CA ARG A 279 9.70 4.40 -27.45
C ARG A 279 10.17 3.74 -26.16
N HIS A 280 9.30 3.57 -25.16
CA HIS A 280 9.65 2.96 -23.87
C HIS A 280 9.53 1.43 -23.93
N VAL A 281 10.42 0.78 -24.68
CA VAL A 281 10.33 -0.67 -25.00
C VAL A 281 10.15 -1.54 -23.74
N ALA A 282 10.94 -1.34 -22.69
CA ALA A 282 10.82 -2.13 -21.47
C ALA A 282 9.46 -1.97 -20.75
N PHE A 283 8.83 -0.79 -20.84
CA PHE A 283 7.47 -0.60 -20.31
C PHE A 283 6.41 -1.26 -21.20
N GLN A 284 6.63 -1.26 -22.51
CA GLN A 284 5.75 -1.93 -23.48
C GLN A 284 5.77 -3.45 -23.29
N ASP A 285 6.95 -4.01 -23.02
CA ASP A 285 7.10 -5.42 -22.67
C ASP A 285 6.42 -5.73 -21.34
N ALA A 286 6.56 -4.86 -20.33
CA ALA A 286 5.85 -5.00 -19.05
C ALA A 286 4.31 -4.96 -19.22
N LEU A 287 3.79 -4.04 -20.05
CA LEU A 287 2.36 -4.00 -20.40
C LEU A 287 1.89 -5.28 -21.07
N LEU A 288 2.67 -5.82 -22.00
CA LEU A 288 2.34 -7.09 -22.66
C LEU A 288 2.31 -8.25 -21.66
N VAL A 289 3.32 -8.35 -20.79
CA VAL A 289 3.38 -9.37 -19.73
C VAL A 289 2.15 -9.27 -18.83
N ALA A 290 1.85 -8.07 -18.32
CA ALA A 290 0.67 -7.84 -17.48
C ALA A 290 -0.64 -8.18 -18.21
N ALA A 291 -0.77 -7.85 -19.50
CA ALA A 291 -1.96 -8.16 -20.28
C ALA A 291 -2.13 -9.66 -20.52
N THR A 292 -1.03 -10.39 -20.77
CA THR A 292 -1.07 -11.86 -20.96
C THR A 292 -1.40 -12.62 -19.69
N ALA A 293 -1.13 -12.04 -18.51
CA ALA A 293 -1.55 -12.60 -17.23
C ALA A 293 -3.08 -12.47 -17.00
N SER A 294 -3.77 -11.61 -17.77
CA SER A 294 -5.21 -11.39 -17.68
C SER A 294 -5.94 -12.00 -18.87
N ARG A 295 -6.86 -12.93 -18.60
CA ARG A 295 -7.74 -13.52 -19.65
C ARG A 295 -8.53 -12.45 -20.41
N THR A 296 -8.93 -11.38 -19.73
CA THR A 296 -9.71 -10.28 -20.31
C THR A 296 -8.85 -9.38 -21.19
N ALA A 297 -7.61 -9.08 -20.77
CA ALA A 297 -6.76 -8.10 -21.44
C ALA A 297 -5.79 -8.68 -22.47
N THR A 298 -5.71 -10.01 -22.60
CA THR A 298 -4.68 -10.68 -23.44
C THR A 298 -4.70 -10.20 -24.89
N ALA A 299 -5.87 -9.88 -25.44
CA ALA A 299 -6.02 -9.39 -26.82
C ALA A 299 -5.80 -7.88 -26.98
N TRP A 300 -5.70 -7.11 -25.89
CA TRP A 300 -5.65 -5.64 -25.94
C TRP A 300 -4.28 -5.09 -26.30
N VAL A 301 -3.23 -5.84 -25.94
CA VAL A 301 -1.84 -5.44 -26.15
C VAL A 301 -1.23 -6.33 -27.23
N PRO A 302 -1.21 -5.89 -28.51
CA PRO A 302 -0.68 -6.72 -29.58
C PRO A 302 0.82 -6.96 -29.38
N ARG A 303 1.26 -8.20 -29.66
CA ARG A 303 2.70 -8.54 -29.67
C ARG A 303 3.40 -7.68 -30.70
N ARG A 304 4.47 -6.99 -30.30
CA ARG A 304 5.33 -6.28 -31.25
C ARG A 304 5.95 -7.29 -32.20
N ARG A 305 5.73 -7.13 -33.50
CA ARG A 305 6.50 -7.85 -34.52
C ARG A 305 7.95 -7.37 -34.39
N ARG A 306 8.86 -8.26 -33.97
CA ARG A 306 10.30 -7.97 -34.03
C ARG A 306 10.63 -7.71 -35.51
N ARG A 307 11.08 -6.49 -35.81
CA ARG A 307 11.71 -6.15 -37.09
C ARG A 307 13.19 -6.42 -36.98
#